data_AF-A0A1G7XEM7-F1
#
_entry.id   AF-A0A1G7XEM7-F1
#
_cell.length_a   1.000
_cell.length_b   1.000
_cell.length_c   1.000
_cell.angle_alpha   90.00
_cell.angle_beta   90.00
_cell.angle_gamma   90.00
#
_symmetry.space_group_name_H-M   'P 1'
#
loop_
_entity.id
_entity.type
_entity.pdbx_description
1 polymer ?
#
loop_
_entity_poly.entity_id
_entity_poly.type
_entity_poly.pdbx_seq_one_letter_code
_entity_poly.pdbx_strand_id
1 'polypeptide(L)'
;METHTYICAYCSKEYVPRRRKVQKYCSDTCRVKAHFQKNKLPKNKTGLAKLKTDETYKEKINLAGIGNAAIANVATETLKSLFTSDDNKPLTKGDFKTLMAQFKKRYEKIDNMPRRADGTLAYFDSKEKKIVYL
;
A
#
# COMPACT_ATOMS: atom_id res chain seq x y z
N MET A 1 20.08 28.66 -33.58
CA MET A 1 20.74 28.26 -32.32
C MET A 1 20.08 27.00 -31.84
N GLU A 2 20.75 25.85 -31.90
CA GLU A 2 20.19 24.58 -31.45
C GLU A 2 20.05 24.56 -29.92
N THR A 3 18.82 24.69 -29.44
CA THR A 3 18.48 24.57 -28.01
C THR A 3 18.51 23.10 -27.62
N HIS A 4 19.67 22.63 -27.21
CA HIS A 4 19.80 21.29 -26.66
C HIS A 4 19.06 21.24 -25.32
N THR A 5 17.82 20.75 -25.32
CA THR A 5 17.02 20.58 -24.10
C THR A 5 17.34 19.23 -23.45
N TYR A 6 17.41 19.24 -22.13
CA TYR A 6 17.69 18.08 -21.30
C TYR A 6 16.51 17.89 -20.35
N ILE A 7 16.27 16.65 -19.93
CA ILE A 7 15.24 16.33 -18.95
C ILE A 7 15.88 16.29 -17.56
N CYS A 8 15.30 17.01 -16.60
CA CYS A 8 15.79 17.01 -15.22
C CYS A 8 15.52 15.66 -14.53
N ALA A 9 16.56 15.06 -13.95
CA ALA A 9 16.47 13.78 -13.23
C ALA A 9 15.69 13.82 -11.90
N TYR A 10 15.11 14.96 -11.52
CA TYR A 10 14.31 15.10 -10.29
C TYR A 10 12.85 15.47 -10.60
N CYS A 11 12.63 16.54 -11.39
CA CYS A 11 11.28 17.04 -11.68
C CYS A 11 10.79 16.71 -13.10
N SER A 12 11.59 16.02 -13.91
CA SER A 12 11.28 15.61 -15.29
C SER A 12 10.92 16.76 -16.24
N LYS A 13 11.19 18.01 -15.85
CA LYS A 13 11.02 19.17 -16.72
C LYS A 13 12.17 19.30 -17.70
N GLU A 14 11.84 19.76 -18.90
CA GLU A 14 12.83 20.16 -19.89
C GLU A 14 13.54 21.45 -19.46
N TYR A 15 14.84 21.52 -19.68
CA TYR A 15 15.63 22.71 -19.40
C TYR A 15 16.84 22.80 -20.33
N VAL A 16 17.32 24.02 -20.54
CA VAL A 16 18.58 24.27 -21.27
C VAL A 16 19.74 24.20 -20.26
N PRO A 17 20.69 23.27 -20.39
CA PRO A 17 21.78 23.13 -19.44
C PRO A 17 22.80 24.27 -19.59
N ARG A 18 23.31 24.75 -18.46
CA ARG A 18 24.47 25.65 -18.41
C ARG A 18 25.76 24.91 -18.76
N ARG A 19 25.85 23.63 -18.37
CA ARG A 19 26.96 22.72 -18.68
C ARG A 19 26.45 21.49 -19.44
N ARG A 20 26.73 21.43 -20.74
CA ARG A 20 26.33 20.32 -21.61
C ARG A 20 26.91 18.99 -21.12
N LYS A 21 26.18 17.88 -21.34
CA LYS A 21 26.54 16.48 -21.01
C LYS A 21 26.75 16.15 -19.53
N VAL A 22 27.01 17.13 -18.66
CA VAL A 22 27.33 16.93 -17.24
C VAL A 22 26.14 17.25 -16.33
N GLN A 23 25.36 18.26 -16.68
CA GLN A 23 24.27 18.74 -15.83
C GLN A 23 23.08 17.78 -15.87
N LYS A 24 22.69 17.28 -14.68
CA LYS A 24 21.57 16.34 -14.48
C LYS A 24 20.29 17.00 -13.96
N TYR A 25 20.41 18.19 -13.39
CA TYR A 25 19.33 18.88 -12.69
C TYR A 25 19.14 20.30 -13.24
N CYS A 26 17.88 20.73 -13.36
CA CYS A 26 17.55 22.06 -13.86
C CYS A 26 17.87 23.19 -12.86
N SER A 27 17.99 22.87 -11.56
CA SER A 27 18.27 23.83 -10.49
C SER A 27 19.01 23.21 -9.31
N ASP A 28 19.64 24.05 -8.48
CA ASP A 28 20.26 23.62 -7.22
C ASP A 28 19.22 23.03 -6.26
N THR A 29 18.00 23.55 -6.26
CA THR A 29 16.90 23.01 -5.47
C THR A 29 16.57 21.56 -5.87
N CYS A 30 16.53 21.25 -7.16
CA CYS A 30 16.33 19.88 -7.66
C CYS A 30 17.50 18.97 -7.29
N ARG A 31 18.74 19.47 -7.39
CA ARG A 31 19.96 18.74 -6.99
C ARG A 31 19.92 18.36 -5.50
N VAL A 32 19.58 19.33 -4.64
CA VAL A 32 19.54 19.14 -3.18
C VAL A 32 18.40 18.22 -2.76
N LYS A 33 17.19 18.40 -3.30
CA LYS A 33 16.05 17.52 -3.00
C LYS A 33 16.29 16.07 -3.46
N ALA A 34 16.91 15.88 -4.63
CA ALA A 34 17.30 14.55 -5.10
C ALA A 34 18.32 13.87 -4.16
N HIS A 35 19.27 14.62 -3.61
CA HIS A 35 20.22 14.11 -2.61
C HIS A 35 19.52 13.73 -1.30
N PHE A 36 18.62 14.57 -0.80
CA PHE A 36 17.84 14.26 0.41
C PHE A 36 16.94 13.04 0.23
N GLN A 37 16.30 12.87 -0.93
CA GLN A 37 15.45 11.70 -1.20
C GLN A 37 16.26 10.40 -1.17
N LYS A 38 17.48 10.40 -1.72
CA LYS A 38 18.40 9.24 -1.66
C LYS A 38 18.82 8.89 -0.24
N ASN A 39 18.94 9.88 0.63
CA ASN A 39 19.39 9.71 2.01
C ASN A 39 18.26 9.56 3.05
N LYS A 40 17.00 9.87 2.67
CA LYS A 40 15.80 9.67 3.51
C LYS A 40 15.34 8.22 3.55
N LEU A 41 15.71 7.40 2.57
CA LEU A 41 15.55 5.95 2.68
C LEU A 41 16.44 5.48 3.84
N PRO A 42 15.89 4.83 4.88
CA PRO A 42 16.72 4.31 5.96
C PRO A 42 17.76 3.40 5.33
N LYS A 43 19.05 3.61 5.66
CA LYS A 43 20.12 2.64 5.42
C LYS A 43 19.90 1.42 6.32
N ASN A 44 18.73 0.79 6.25
CA ASN A 44 18.56 -0.56 6.72
C ASN A 44 19.38 -1.43 5.78
N LYS A 45 20.57 -1.77 6.26
CA LYS A 45 21.37 -2.86 5.77
C LYS A 45 20.49 -4.12 5.81
N THR A 46 19.90 -4.50 4.69
CA THR A 46 19.50 -5.88 4.43
C THR A 46 19.79 -6.19 2.96
N GLY A 47 20.98 -6.76 2.75
CA GLY A 47 21.30 -7.71 1.67
C GLY A 47 20.85 -7.39 0.25
N LEU A 48 21.40 -6.36 -0.38
CA LEU A 48 21.61 -6.39 -1.83
C LEU A 48 22.96 -7.05 -2.06
N ALA A 49 22.97 -8.34 -2.38
CA ALA A 49 24.16 -8.98 -2.93
C ALA A 49 24.54 -8.18 -4.19
N LYS A 50 25.71 -7.53 -4.16
CA LYS A 50 26.34 -6.99 -5.36
C LYS A 50 26.58 -8.17 -6.29
N LEU A 51 25.75 -8.32 -7.32
CA LEU A 51 26.11 -9.16 -8.46
C LEU A 51 27.31 -8.50 -9.11
N LYS A 52 28.48 -9.14 -8.94
CA LYS A 52 29.70 -8.80 -9.66
C LYS A 52 29.38 -8.96 -11.15
N THR A 53 29.44 -7.86 -11.89
CA THR A 53 29.46 -7.92 -13.35
C THR A 53 30.91 -8.15 -13.75
N ASP A 54 31.28 -9.42 -13.91
CA ASP A 54 32.41 -9.77 -14.76
C ASP A 54 31.93 -9.75 -16.21
N GLU A 55 32.76 -9.15 -17.04
CA GLU A 55 32.56 -8.81 -18.44
C GLU A 55 32.44 -10.08 -19.29
N THR A 56 31.40 -10.20 -20.13
CA THR A 56 31.52 -10.49 -21.57
C THR A 56 30.15 -10.66 -22.25
N TYR A 57 29.91 -9.77 -23.21
CA TYR A 57 29.15 -9.91 -24.47
C TYR A 57 28.44 -11.25 -24.75
N LYS A 58 27.10 -11.20 -24.92
CA LYS A 58 26.39 -11.48 -26.19
C LYS A 58 24.88 -11.28 -26.01
N GLU A 59 24.33 -10.32 -26.75
CA GLU A 59 22.90 -10.18 -26.98
C GLU A 59 22.34 -11.45 -27.61
N LYS A 60 21.55 -12.20 -26.84
CA LYS A 60 20.47 -13.01 -27.37
C LYS A 60 19.24 -12.64 -26.55
N ILE A 61 18.36 -11.86 -27.14
CA ILE A 61 16.98 -11.76 -26.69
C ILE A 61 16.39 -13.16 -26.89
N ASN A 62 16.55 -14.01 -25.88
CA ASN A 62 15.89 -15.29 -25.81
C ASN A 62 14.66 -15.12 -24.91
N LEU A 63 13.61 -15.87 -25.20
CA LEU A 63 12.24 -15.78 -24.69
C LEU A 63 12.08 -16.00 -23.16
N ALA A 64 13.15 -15.83 -22.38
CA ALA A 64 13.19 -15.71 -20.92
C ALA A 64 12.96 -14.26 -20.42
N GLY A 65 12.67 -13.33 -21.34
CA GLY A 65 12.52 -11.88 -21.10
C GLY A 65 11.15 -11.41 -20.59
N ILE A 66 10.19 -12.31 -20.35
CA ILE A 66 8.95 -12.02 -19.59
C ILE A 66 9.07 -12.65 -18.19
N GLY A 67 10.22 -12.47 -17.54
CA GLY A 67 10.58 -13.22 -16.33
C GLY A 67 10.47 -12.47 -15.01
N ASN A 68 10.67 -11.15 -14.96
CA ASN A 68 10.99 -10.47 -13.68
C ASN A 68 10.31 -9.12 -13.46
N ALA A 69 9.03 -8.99 -13.79
CA ALA A 69 8.22 -7.85 -13.32
C ALA A 69 7.04 -8.28 -12.41
N ALA A 70 6.56 -9.52 -12.53
CA ALA A 70 5.44 -10.02 -11.73
C ALA A 70 5.84 -10.62 -10.38
N ILE A 71 7.08 -11.11 -10.24
CA ILE A 71 7.52 -11.86 -9.04
C ILE A 71 7.75 -10.92 -7.83
N ALA A 72 8.20 -9.68 -8.06
CA ALA A 72 8.53 -8.76 -6.97
C ALA A 72 7.29 -8.28 -6.20
N ASN A 73 6.18 -7.97 -6.88
CA ASN A 73 4.98 -7.48 -6.19
C ASN A 73 4.31 -8.59 -5.35
N VAL A 74 4.15 -9.80 -5.93
CA VAL A 74 3.51 -10.93 -5.24
C VAL A 74 4.31 -11.34 -3.99
N ALA A 75 5.64 -11.38 -4.06
CA ALA A 75 6.47 -11.72 -2.90
C ALA A 75 6.45 -10.63 -1.81
N THR A 76 6.36 -9.35 -2.18
CA THR A 76 6.33 -8.26 -1.18
C THR A 76 4.99 -8.16 -0.46
N GLU A 77 3.87 -8.44 -1.12
CA GLU A 77 2.55 -8.43 -0.49
C GLU A 77 2.36 -9.58 0.49
N THR A 78 2.88 -10.78 0.17
CA THR A 78 2.84 -11.94 1.07
C THR A 78 3.75 -11.76 2.28
N LEU A 79 4.93 -11.18 2.11
CA LEU A 79 5.80 -10.84 3.25
C LEU A 79 5.17 -9.75 4.11
N LYS A 80 4.61 -8.69 3.51
CA LYS A 80 3.93 -7.63 4.29
C LYS A 80 2.79 -8.18 5.12
N SER A 81 1.94 -9.06 4.58
CA SER A 81 0.81 -9.62 5.32
C SER A 81 1.23 -10.56 6.47
N LEU A 82 2.39 -11.22 6.36
CA LEU A 82 2.97 -12.05 7.42
C LEU A 82 3.60 -11.22 8.56
N PHE A 83 4.13 -10.04 8.27
CA PHE A 83 4.78 -9.16 9.25
C PHE A 83 3.91 -7.99 9.74
N THR A 84 2.70 -7.80 9.18
CA THR A 84 1.70 -6.89 9.75
C THR A 84 1.06 -7.50 10.99
N SER A 85 1.00 -6.73 12.09
CA SER A 85 0.23 -7.09 13.29
C SER A 85 -1.24 -7.27 12.96
N ASP A 86 -1.95 -8.11 13.72
CA ASP A 86 -3.35 -8.45 13.46
C ASP A 86 -4.25 -7.21 13.34
N ASP A 87 -4.06 -6.21 14.20
CA ASP A 87 -4.82 -4.94 14.18
C ASP A 87 -4.64 -4.12 12.89
N ASN A 88 -3.53 -4.32 12.18
CA ASN A 88 -3.19 -3.60 10.95
C ASN A 88 -3.42 -4.44 9.69
N LYS A 89 -3.94 -5.68 9.82
CA LYS A 89 -4.27 -6.51 8.66
C LYS A 89 -5.53 -5.96 7.98
N PRO A 90 -5.54 -5.90 6.63
CA PRO A 90 -6.74 -5.48 5.91
C PRO A 90 -7.87 -6.49 6.13
N LEU A 91 -9.07 -5.99 6.38
CA LEU A 91 -10.27 -6.81 6.57
C LEU A 91 -10.57 -7.62 5.30
N THR A 92 -10.74 -8.94 5.42
CA THR A 92 -11.14 -9.77 4.27
C THR A 92 -12.65 -9.72 4.04
N LYS A 93 -13.10 -10.09 2.83
CA LYS A 93 -14.55 -10.24 2.55
C LYS A 93 -15.20 -11.32 3.42
N GLY A 94 -14.43 -12.34 3.85
CA GLY A 94 -14.91 -13.38 4.76
C GLY A 94 -15.18 -12.80 6.14
N ASP A 95 -14.22 -12.07 6.69
CA ASP A 95 -14.34 -11.40 7.98
C ASP A 95 -15.51 -10.41 7.98
N PHE A 96 -15.66 -9.63 6.92
CA PHE A 96 -16.79 -8.73 6.76
C PHE A 96 -18.14 -9.47 6.78
N LYS A 97 -18.26 -10.60 6.06
CA LYS A 97 -19.49 -11.41 6.08
C LYS A 97 -19.78 -11.97 7.47
N THR A 98 -18.76 -12.41 8.19
CA THR A 98 -18.89 -12.92 9.57
C THR A 98 -19.36 -11.82 10.52
N LEU A 99 -18.75 -10.62 10.44
CA LEU A 99 -19.19 -9.45 11.21
C LEU A 99 -20.65 -9.09 10.89
N MET A 100 -21.00 -8.99 9.60
CA MET A 100 -22.36 -8.67 9.19
C MET A 100 -23.37 -9.74 9.60
N ALA A 101 -22.96 -11.00 9.73
CA ALA A 101 -23.82 -12.08 10.23
C ALA A 101 -24.20 -11.88 11.70
N GLN A 102 -23.35 -11.26 12.52
CA GLN A 102 -23.65 -10.96 13.92
C GLN A 102 -24.82 -9.96 14.04
N PHE A 103 -24.87 -8.96 13.15
CA PHE A 103 -25.91 -7.92 13.14
C PHE A 103 -27.19 -8.29 12.36
N LYS A 104 -27.37 -9.57 11.96
CA LYS A 104 -28.58 -9.98 11.21
C LYS A 104 -29.84 -10.06 12.06
N LYS A 105 -29.71 -10.14 13.38
CA LYS A 105 -30.87 -10.28 14.26
C LYS A 105 -31.62 -8.95 14.35
N ARG A 106 -32.91 -8.97 13.99
CA ARG A 106 -33.76 -7.79 14.13
C ARG A 106 -34.05 -7.46 15.59
N TYR A 107 -34.25 -8.49 16.42
CA TYR A 107 -34.60 -8.35 17.83
C TYR A 107 -33.45 -8.85 18.70
N GLU A 108 -32.94 -7.96 19.55
CA GLU A 108 -31.87 -8.25 20.51
C GLU A 108 -32.40 -8.14 21.93
N LYS A 109 -32.26 -9.19 22.73
CA LYS A 109 -32.81 -9.22 24.09
C LYS A 109 -32.07 -8.23 24.99
N ILE A 110 -32.82 -7.50 25.81
CA ILE A 110 -32.28 -6.58 26.81
C ILE A 110 -32.39 -7.24 28.18
N ASP A 111 -31.29 -7.79 28.69
CA ASP A 111 -31.29 -8.52 29.97
C ASP A 111 -31.46 -7.61 31.19
N ASN A 112 -31.08 -6.33 31.08
CA ASN A 112 -31.17 -5.35 32.16
C ASN A 112 -32.52 -4.59 32.18
N MET A 113 -33.59 -5.17 31.63
CA MET A 113 -34.91 -4.54 31.63
C MET A 113 -35.93 -5.45 32.32
N PRO A 114 -36.79 -4.90 33.20
CA PRO A 114 -37.80 -5.70 33.87
C PRO A 114 -38.78 -6.29 32.85
N ARG A 115 -39.30 -7.47 33.17
CA ARG A 115 -40.41 -8.05 32.42
C ARG A 115 -41.63 -7.15 32.54
N ARG A 116 -42.41 -7.09 31.46
CA ARG A 116 -43.70 -6.42 31.49
C ARG A 116 -44.69 -7.25 32.31
N ALA A 117 -45.80 -6.63 32.72
CA ALA A 117 -46.82 -7.26 33.58
C ALA A 117 -47.40 -8.57 33.00
N ASP A 118 -47.35 -8.77 31.68
CA ASP A 118 -47.76 -9.98 30.96
C ASP A 118 -46.67 -11.08 30.90
N GLY A 119 -45.49 -10.83 31.50
CA GLY A 119 -44.37 -11.77 31.55
C GLY A 119 -43.46 -11.74 30.33
N THR A 120 -43.76 -10.92 29.32
CA THR A 120 -42.96 -10.77 28.09
C THR A 120 -41.59 -10.14 28.36
N LEU A 121 -40.61 -10.47 27.50
CA LEU A 121 -39.23 -10.00 27.62
C LEU A 121 -38.99 -8.77 26.73
N ALA A 122 -38.16 -7.85 27.19
CA ALA A 122 -37.77 -6.70 26.39
C ALA A 122 -36.74 -7.07 25.32
N TYR A 123 -36.98 -6.61 24.10
CA TYR A 123 -36.07 -6.68 22.96
C TYR A 123 -35.90 -5.30 22.33
N PHE A 124 -34.71 -5.01 21.83
CA PHE A 124 -34.45 -3.88 20.95
C PHE A 124 -34.75 -4.27 19.50
N ASP A 125 -35.66 -3.55 18.83
CA ASP A 125 -35.90 -3.70 17.39
C ASP A 125 -34.90 -2.83 16.61
N SER A 126 -33.93 -3.47 15.99
CA SER A 126 -32.90 -2.83 15.17
C SER A 126 -33.43 -2.13 13.92
N LYS A 127 -34.66 -2.44 13.44
CA LYS A 127 -35.30 -1.80 12.29
C LYS A 127 -36.05 -0.53 12.70
N GLU A 128 -36.88 -0.64 13.73
CA GLU A 128 -37.75 0.46 14.19
C GLU A 128 -37.09 1.34 15.26
N LYS A 129 -35.89 0.96 15.72
CA LYS A 129 -35.08 1.65 16.73
C LYS A 129 -35.84 1.92 18.02
N LYS A 130 -36.67 0.96 18.42
CA LYS A 130 -37.52 1.05 19.61
C LYS A 130 -37.47 -0.23 20.42
N ILE A 131 -37.82 -0.12 21.69
CA ILE A 131 -37.97 -1.27 22.58
C ILE A 131 -39.34 -1.89 22.33
N VAL A 132 -39.35 -3.20 22.08
CA VAL A 132 -40.57 -4.01 21.92
C VAL A 132 -40.56 -5.12 22.95
N TYR A 133 -41.74 -5.57 23.36
CA TYR A 133 -41.89 -6.71 24.24
C TYR A 133 -42.43 -7.89 23.45
N LEU A 134 -41.71 -9.01 23.47
CA LEU A 134 -41.98 -10.23 22.70
C LEU A 134 -41.85 -11.47 23.60
#